data_AF-J9GF31-F1
#
_entry.id   AF-J9GF31-F1
#
_cell.length_a   1.000
_cell.length_b   1.000
_cell.length_c   1.000
_cell.angle_alpha   90.00
_cell.angle_beta   90.00
_cell.angle_gamma   90.00
#
_symmetry.space_group_name_H-M   'P 1'
#
loop_
_entity.id
_entity.type
_entity.pdbx_description
1 polymer ?
#
loop_
_entity_poly.entity_id
_entity_poly.type
_entity_poly.pdbx_seq_one_letter_code
_entity_poly.pdbx_strand_id
1 'polypeptide(L)'
;MKGILKKAMAAALVAVMVLSMSGCTEEEQPQTNQPQQEQQQDDGQQPDTQQEQEEQSQQQTVTAPSLSQQLKEAKAKNDDIIGWLKIDDLKVDGAVVQAENNTKYERLNEWGQYSWT
;
A
#
# COMPACT_ATOMS: atom_id res chain seq x y z
N MET A 1 44.99 -32.20 -19.36
CA MET A 1 44.07 -31.24 -20.03
C MET A 1 42.69 -31.07 -19.36
N LYS A 2 42.32 -31.80 -18.28
CA LYS A 2 40.98 -31.65 -17.63
C LYS A 2 40.93 -30.68 -16.44
N GLY A 3 42.08 -30.29 -15.88
CA GLY A 3 42.17 -29.38 -14.73
C GLY A 3 42.28 -27.89 -15.10
N ILE A 4 42.77 -27.57 -16.31
CA ILE A 4 42.99 -26.19 -16.74
C ILE A 4 41.68 -25.56 -17.25
N LEU A 5 40.82 -26.34 -17.92
CA LEU A 5 39.49 -25.86 -18.36
C LEU A 5 38.59 -25.42 -17.20
N LYS A 6 38.66 -26.11 -16.04
CA LYS A 6 37.83 -25.78 -14.87
C LYS A 6 38.19 -24.43 -14.25
N LYS A 7 39.48 -24.06 -14.27
CA LYS A 7 39.94 -22.77 -13.73
C LYS A 7 39.61 -21.60 -14.64
N ALA A 8 39.64 -21.81 -15.97
CA ALA A 8 39.25 -20.79 -16.94
C ALA A 8 37.75 -20.44 -16.88
N MET A 9 36.89 -21.44 -16.67
CA MET A 9 35.45 -21.24 -16.56
C MET A 9 35.05 -20.48 -15.28
N ALA A 10 35.72 -20.74 -14.16
CA ALA A 10 35.49 -20.01 -12.91
C ALA A 10 35.94 -18.54 -12.98
N ALA A 11 37.06 -18.26 -13.66
CA ALA A 11 37.54 -16.89 -13.84
C ALA A 11 36.62 -16.05 -14.74
N ALA A 12 36.02 -16.68 -15.77
CA ALA A 12 35.07 -16.00 -16.66
C ALA A 12 33.78 -15.58 -15.93
N LEU A 13 33.28 -16.39 -15.00
CA LEU A 13 32.05 -16.08 -14.24
C LEU A 13 32.23 -14.89 -13.28
N VAL A 14 33.42 -14.75 -12.67
CA VAL A 14 33.71 -13.60 -11.79
C VAL A 14 33.80 -12.29 -12.57
N ALA A 15 34.34 -12.31 -13.79
CA ALA A 15 34.44 -11.11 -14.63
C ALA A 15 33.07 -10.55 -15.06
N VAL A 16 32.06 -11.41 -15.25
CA VAL A 16 30.71 -10.99 -15.65
C VAL A 16 29.94 -10.30 -14.52
N MET A 17 30.19 -10.66 -13.25
CA MET A 17 29.51 -10.02 -12.10
C MET A 17 29.99 -8.58 -11.84
N VAL A 18 31.23 -8.23 -12.20
CA VAL A 18 31.81 -6.90 -11.90
C VAL A 18 31.31 -5.82 -12.86
N LEU A 19 30.80 -6.19 -14.04
CA LEU A 19 30.34 -5.24 -15.07
C LEU A 19 28.91 -4.72 -14.84
N SER A 20 28.17 -5.25 -13.85
CA SER A 20 26.74 -4.96 -13.67
C SER A 20 26.44 -3.88 -12.61
N MET A 21 27.45 -3.21 -12.04
CA MET A 21 27.26 -2.21 -10.98
C MET A 21 27.44 -0.74 -11.42
N SER A 22 27.56 -0.45 -12.72
CA SER A 22 27.79 0.92 -13.22
C SER A 22 26.53 1.61 -13.78
N GLY A 23 25.36 1.35 -13.18
CA GLY A 23 24.06 1.81 -13.70
C GLY A 23 23.23 2.71 -12.78
N CYS A 24 23.77 3.21 -11.67
CA CYS A 24 23.14 4.27 -10.87
C CYS A 24 24.06 5.48 -10.82
N THR A 25 24.14 6.20 -11.93
CA THR A 25 24.53 7.61 -11.90
C THR A 25 23.26 8.39 -11.57
N GLU A 26 23.26 8.98 -10.39
CA GLU A 26 22.24 9.91 -9.92
C GLU A 26 22.31 11.17 -10.79
N GLU A 27 21.40 11.29 -11.75
CA GLU A 27 21.20 12.54 -12.48
C GLU A 27 20.46 13.51 -11.54
N GLU A 28 21.18 14.53 -11.06
CA GLU A 28 20.63 15.71 -10.39
C GLU A 28 19.48 16.30 -11.23
N GLN A 29 18.24 16.13 -10.76
CA GLN A 29 17.10 16.87 -11.27
C GLN A 29 16.99 18.22 -10.51
N PRO A 30 16.93 19.37 -11.22
CA PRO A 30 16.85 20.68 -10.60
C PRO A 30 15.49 20.92 -9.93
N GLN A 31 15.56 21.61 -8.79
CA GLN A 31 14.45 22.02 -7.95
C GLN A 31 13.33 22.71 -8.74
N THR A 32 12.12 22.16 -8.65
CA THR A 32 10.89 22.87 -9.04
C THR A 32 10.26 23.54 -7.82
N ASN A 33 10.34 24.87 -7.82
CA ASN A 33 9.58 25.88 -7.07
C ASN A 33 8.42 25.37 -6.19
N GLN A 34 8.55 25.54 -4.88
CA GLN A 34 7.40 25.70 -3.98
C GLN A 34 6.89 27.15 -4.09
N PRO A 35 5.57 27.40 -4.20
CA PRO A 35 5.03 28.74 -4.06
C PRO A 35 5.20 29.23 -2.62
N GLN A 36 5.85 30.38 -2.52
CA GLN A 36 6.01 31.21 -1.34
C GLN A 36 4.62 31.52 -0.73
N GLN A 37 4.41 31.20 0.55
CA GLN A 37 3.24 31.67 1.29
C GLN A 37 3.32 33.20 1.41
N GLU A 38 2.60 33.91 0.54
CA GLU A 38 2.23 35.30 0.79
C GLU A 38 1.10 35.32 1.82
N GLN A 39 1.42 35.79 3.02
CA GLN A 39 0.42 36.29 3.96
C GLN A 39 -0.25 37.51 3.34
N GLN A 40 -1.51 37.37 2.93
CA GLN A 40 -2.42 38.50 2.77
C GLN A 40 -3.58 38.32 3.76
N GLN A 41 -3.55 39.15 4.81
CA GLN A 41 -4.75 39.57 5.52
C GLN A 41 -5.59 40.39 4.53
N ASP A 42 -6.80 39.92 4.23
CA ASP A 42 -7.84 40.75 3.62
C ASP A 42 -9.09 40.66 4.50
N ASP A 43 -9.42 41.81 5.07
CA ASP A 43 -10.56 42.07 5.94
C ASP A 43 -11.78 42.23 5.02
N GLY A 44 -12.57 41.17 4.88
CA GLY A 44 -13.74 41.13 3.99
C GLY A 44 -14.91 40.41 4.64
N GLN A 45 -15.94 41.17 4.97
CA GLN A 45 -17.21 40.70 5.56
C GLN A 45 -17.79 39.49 4.84
N GLN A 46 -18.11 38.44 5.61
CA GLN A 46 -18.82 37.25 5.17
C GLN A 46 -20.33 37.43 5.41
N PRO A 47 -21.18 37.54 4.36
CA PRO A 47 -22.58 37.21 4.49
C PRO A 47 -22.82 35.75 4.06
N ASP A 48 -23.84 35.15 4.67
CA ASP A 48 -24.48 33.89 4.27
C ASP A 48 -23.83 32.55 4.68
N THR A 49 -23.56 32.38 5.98
CA THR A 49 -23.37 31.05 6.59
C THR A 49 -24.70 30.34 6.93
N GLN A 50 -25.87 30.88 6.58
CA GLN A 50 -27.15 30.35 7.06
C GLN A 50 -27.84 29.33 6.15
N GLN A 51 -27.45 29.20 4.87
CA GLN A 51 -28.08 28.22 3.98
C GLN A 51 -27.41 26.84 3.97
N GLU A 52 -26.13 26.74 4.35
CA GLU A 52 -25.40 25.46 4.34
C GLU A 52 -25.72 24.56 5.54
N GLN A 53 -26.39 25.10 6.57
CA GLN A 53 -26.68 24.38 7.81
C GLN A 53 -27.93 23.47 7.73
N GLU A 54 -28.84 23.68 6.76
CA GLU A 54 -30.04 22.85 6.63
C GLU A 54 -29.80 21.55 5.85
N GLU A 55 -28.83 21.50 4.92
CA GLU A 55 -28.51 20.27 4.18
C GLU A 55 -27.62 19.28 4.96
N GLN A 56 -26.90 19.74 6.00
CA GLN A 56 -26.04 18.88 6.83
C GLN A 56 -26.82 17.92 7.76
N SER A 57 -28.13 18.06 7.84
CA SER A 57 -28.98 17.31 8.79
C SER A 57 -29.33 15.89 8.32
N GLN A 58 -29.03 15.53 7.07
CA GLN A 58 -29.15 14.16 6.59
C GLN A 58 -27.81 13.43 6.72
N GLN A 59 -27.26 13.37 7.94
CA GLN A 59 -26.27 12.34 8.25
C GLN A 59 -26.96 10.99 8.13
N GLN A 60 -26.84 10.38 6.96
CA GLN A 60 -27.25 9.00 6.73
C GLN A 60 -26.58 8.16 7.82
N THR A 61 -27.39 7.64 8.75
CA THR A 61 -26.90 6.78 9.83
C THR A 61 -26.45 5.47 9.22
N VAL A 62 -25.18 5.40 8.81
CA VAL A 62 -24.55 4.18 8.32
C VAL A 62 -24.54 3.20 9.49
N THR A 63 -25.45 2.24 9.46
CA THR A 63 -25.46 1.16 10.44
C THR A 63 -24.30 0.25 10.10
N ALA A 64 -23.29 0.19 10.97
CA ALA A 64 -22.16 -0.70 10.78
C ALA A 64 -22.65 -2.16 10.71
N PRO A 65 -22.23 -2.95 9.72
CA PRO A 65 -22.63 -4.35 9.63
C PRO A 65 -22.09 -5.13 10.84
N SER A 66 -22.90 -6.04 11.36
CA SER A 66 -22.44 -6.97 12.40
C SER A 66 -21.53 -8.03 11.75
N LEU A 67 -20.22 -7.89 11.91
CA LEU A 67 -19.20 -8.80 11.32
C LEU A 67 -18.54 -9.70 12.39
N SER A 68 -18.98 -9.63 13.64
CA SER A 68 -18.34 -10.32 14.77
C SER A 68 -18.25 -11.84 14.61
N GLN A 69 -19.30 -12.48 14.08
CA GLN A 69 -19.27 -13.93 13.85
C GLN A 69 -18.32 -14.30 12.71
N GLN A 70 -18.35 -13.57 11.60
CA GLN A 70 -17.45 -13.79 10.47
C GLN A 70 -16.00 -13.63 10.90
N LEU A 71 -15.69 -12.59 11.68
CA LEU A 71 -14.35 -12.38 12.22
C LEU A 71 -13.92 -13.53 13.14
N LYS A 72 -14.82 -14.04 13.99
CA LYS A 72 -14.53 -15.19 14.86
C LYS A 72 -14.19 -16.45 14.05
N GLU A 73 -14.99 -16.75 13.02
CA GLU A 73 -14.77 -17.91 12.15
C GLU A 73 -13.51 -17.76 11.30
N ALA A 74 -13.27 -16.56 10.79
CA ALA A 74 -12.10 -16.24 9.98
C ALA A 74 -10.81 -16.37 10.82
N LYS A 75 -10.79 -15.78 12.01
CA LYS A 75 -9.66 -15.88 12.94
C LYS A 75 -9.35 -17.32 13.34
N ALA A 76 -10.36 -18.18 13.44
CA ALA A 76 -10.15 -19.61 13.69
C ALA A 76 -9.48 -20.35 12.52
N LYS A 77 -9.55 -19.81 11.30
CA LYS A 77 -8.87 -20.36 10.11
C LYS A 77 -7.47 -19.78 9.92
N ASN A 78 -7.29 -18.50 10.21
CA ASN A 78 -6.01 -17.82 10.11
C ASN A 78 -5.88 -16.79 11.24
N ASP A 79 -4.91 -17.01 12.14
CA ASP A 79 -4.67 -16.16 13.31
C ASP A 79 -4.22 -14.74 12.94
N ASP A 80 -3.63 -14.57 11.75
CA ASP A 80 -3.20 -13.27 11.22
C ASP A 80 -4.40 -12.36 10.89
N ILE A 81 -5.64 -12.88 10.87
CA ILE A 81 -6.82 -12.07 10.61
C ILE A 81 -7.10 -11.14 11.81
N ILE A 82 -7.15 -9.84 11.52
CA ILE A 82 -7.37 -8.76 12.49
C ILE A 82 -8.70 -8.02 12.29
N GLY A 83 -9.36 -8.20 11.15
CA GLY A 83 -10.58 -7.48 10.84
C GLY A 83 -11.26 -7.97 9.56
N TRP A 84 -12.26 -7.20 9.14
CA TRP A 84 -13.04 -7.44 7.93
C TRP A 84 -13.37 -6.10 7.29
N LEU A 85 -13.14 -5.98 5.98
CA LEU A 85 -13.43 -4.77 5.22
C LEU A 85 -14.56 -5.08 4.23
N LYS A 86 -15.67 -4.36 4.38
CA LYS A 86 -16.80 -4.43 3.47
C LYS A 86 -17.16 -3.02 3.01
N ILE A 87 -17.31 -2.85 1.70
CA ILE A 87 -17.82 -1.63 1.09
C ILE A 87 -19.00 -2.03 0.21
N ASP A 88 -20.19 -1.54 0.58
CA ASP A 88 -21.41 -1.80 -0.18
C ASP A 88 -21.27 -1.26 -1.62
N ASP A 89 -21.96 -1.92 -2.56
CA ASP A 89 -21.92 -1.65 -4.00
C ASP A 89 -20.54 -1.83 -4.69
N LEU A 90 -19.51 -2.26 -3.95
CA LEU A 90 -18.22 -2.68 -4.48
C LEU A 90 -17.98 -4.18 -4.28
N LYS A 91 -16.95 -4.70 -4.95
CA LYS A 91 -16.47 -6.09 -4.75
C LYS A 91 -15.53 -6.23 -3.55
N VAL A 92 -15.50 -5.25 -2.66
CA VAL A 92 -14.65 -5.25 -1.47
C VAL A 92 -15.47 -5.83 -0.33
N ASP A 93 -15.28 -7.12 -0.07
CA ASP A 93 -15.89 -7.85 1.05
C ASP A 93 -14.96 -9.00 1.46
N GLY A 94 -14.05 -8.75 2.41
CA GLY A 94 -13.01 -9.71 2.74
C GLY A 94 -12.29 -9.47 4.07
N ALA A 95 -11.61 -10.52 4.53
CA ALA A 95 -10.83 -10.46 5.75
C ALA A 95 -9.58 -9.60 5.59
N VAL A 96 -9.20 -8.92 6.67
CA VAL A 96 -7.98 -8.11 6.73
C VAL A 96 -6.96 -8.83 7.61
N VAL A 97 -5.75 -9.05 7.07
CA VAL A 97 -4.66 -9.75 7.73
C VAL A 97 -3.56 -8.80 8.20
N GLN A 98 -2.84 -9.21 9.25
CA GLN A 98 -1.62 -8.57 9.72
C GLN A 98 -0.51 -9.62 9.85
N ALA A 99 0.62 -9.36 9.22
CA ALA A 99 1.81 -10.19 9.28
C ALA A 99 2.96 -9.45 9.99
N GLU A 100 4.07 -10.16 10.22
CA GLU A 100 5.32 -9.61 10.75
C GLU A 100 5.95 -8.56 9.82
N ASN A 101 5.62 -8.59 8.53
CA ASN A 101 6.11 -7.67 7.51
C ASN A 101 5.07 -7.50 6.39
N ASN A 102 5.35 -6.60 5.44
CA ASN A 102 4.42 -6.28 4.37
C ASN A 102 4.49 -7.24 3.16
N THR A 103 5.43 -8.20 3.14
CA THR A 103 5.67 -9.07 1.97
C THR A 103 5.00 -10.44 2.08
N LYS A 104 4.66 -10.91 3.29
CA LYS A 104 4.11 -12.26 3.53
C LYS A 104 2.89 -12.58 2.65
N TYR A 105 1.99 -11.62 2.47
CA TYR A 105 0.71 -11.79 1.76
C TYR A 105 0.74 -11.31 0.30
N GLU A 106 1.91 -10.98 -0.27
CA GLU A 106 2.00 -10.59 -1.70
C GLU A 106 1.62 -11.72 -2.66
N ARG A 107 1.77 -12.99 -2.22
CA ARG A 107 1.44 -14.20 -3.01
C ARG A 107 0.50 -15.14 -2.28
N LEU A 108 -0.06 -14.71 -1.14
CA LEU A 108 -1.00 -15.50 -0.34
C LEU A 108 -2.33 -14.74 -0.24
N ASN A 109 -3.44 -15.47 -0.26
CA ASN A 109 -4.74 -14.92 0.10
C ASN A 109 -4.87 -14.78 1.63
N GLU A 110 -6.00 -14.24 2.08
CA GLU A 110 -6.32 -14.03 3.50
C GLU A 110 -6.41 -15.32 4.33
N TRP A 111 -6.40 -16.49 3.68
CA TRP A 111 -6.39 -17.82 4.30
C TRP A 111 -4.98 -18.43 4.37
N GLY A 112 -3.96 -17.71 3.94
CA GLY A 112 -2.57 -18.18 3.91
C GLY A 112 -2.27 -19.17 2.78
N GLN A 113 -3.11 -19.21 1.75
CA GLN A 113 -2.95 -20.09 0.58
C GLN A 113 -2.42 -19.29 -0.60
N TYR A 114 -1.58 -19.92 -1.44
CA TYR A 114 -1.06 -19.24 -2.63
C TYR A 114 -2.18 -18.78 -3.57
N SER A 115 -2.12 -17.52 -4.00
CA SER A 115 -3.07 -16.93 -4.94
C SER A 115 -2.43 -15.99 -5.96
N TRP A 116 -3.05 -15.90 -7.13
CA TRP A 116 -2.67 -15.04 -8.27
C TRP A 116 -3.70 -13.94 -8.57
N THR A 117 -4.80 -13.94 -7.81
CA THR A 117 -5.92 -12.99 -7.92
C THR A 117 -5.62 -11.68 -7.25
#